data_AF-A0A2M8FZ16-F1
#
_entry.id   AF-A0A2M8FZ16-F1
#
_cell.length_a   1.000
_cell.length_b   1.000
_cell.length_c   1.000
_cell.angle_alpha   90.00
_cell.angle_beta   90.00
_cell.angle_gamma   90.00
#
_symmetry.space_group_name_H-M   'P 1'
#
loop_
_entity.id
_entity.type
_entity.pdbx_description
1 polymer ?
#
loop_
_entity_poly.entity_id
_entity_poly.type
_entity_poly.pdbx_seq_one_letter_code
_entity_poly.pdbx_strand_id
1 'polypeptide(L)'
;MRKCHSNFLQRHPSSFQMLKRKLLTLSFGFIVVFCLSSSALADSISWDGGAGNGLWESATNWSGDAVPTSSDDVTINNTTVTLRAC
;
A
#
# COMPACT_ATOMS: atom_id res chain seq x y z
N MET A 1 -50.41 -34.81 -42.60
CA MET A 1 -50.61 -34.12 -41.30
C MET A 1 -49.42 -33.19 -41.06
N ARG A 2 -49.65 -31.87 -40.99
CA ARG A 2 -48.61 -30.84 -40.85
C ARG A 2 -48.25 -30.68 -39.38
N LYS A 3 -46.98 -30.90 -39.01
CA LYS A 3 -46.47 -30.54 -37.67
C LYS A 3 -45.73 -29.21 -37.81
N CYS A 4 -46.46 -28.11 -37.65
CA CYS A 4 -45.89 -26.80 -37.38
C CYS A 4 -45.49 -26.82 -35.90
N HIS A 5 -44.21 -27.08 -35.60
CA HIS A 5 -43.70 -27.00 -34.25
C HIS A 5 -42.82 -25.76 -34.14
N SER A 6 -43.33 -24.80 -33.41
CA SER A 6 -42.79 -23.48 -33.12
C SER A 6 -41.40 -23.54 -32.47
N ASN A 7 -40.39 -23.03 -33.18
CA ASN A 7 -39.13 -22.57 -32.60
C ASN A 7 -39.20 -21.06 -32.41
N PHE A 8 -39.68 -20.55 -31.28
CA PHE A 8 -39.40 -19.15 -30.90
C PHE A 8 -39.66 -18.87 -29.41
N LEU A 9 -38.94 -19.55 -28.53
CA LEU A 9 -38.71 -19.04 -27.16
C LEU A 9 -37.22 -18.73 -26.98
N GLN A 10 -36.67 -17.92 -27.89
CA GLN A 10 -35.36 -17.32 -27.69
C GLN A 10 -35.54 -16.21 -26.64
N ARG A 11 -35.37 -16.57 -25.35
CA ARG A 11 -35.36 -15.61 -24.23
C ARG A 11 -34.20 -14.64 -24.45
N HIS A 12 -34.46 -13.50 -25.07
CA HIS A 12 -33.51 -12.41 -25.13
C HIS A 12 -33.33 -11.85 -23.70
N PRO A 13 -32.12 -11.87 -23.14
CA PRO A 13 -31.88 -11.22 -21.85
C PRO A 13 -32.18 -9.72 -22.00
N SER A 14 -33.05 -9.19 -21.15
CA SER A 14 -33.47 -7.80 -21.20
C SER A 14 -32.29 -6.86 -20.98
N SER A 15 -32.29 -5.72 -21.70
CA SER A 15 -31.27 -4.67 -21.63
C SER A 15 -30.94 -4.23 -20.19
N PHE A 16 -31.93 -4.28 -19.30
CA PHE A 16 -31.79 -4.02 -17.87
C PHE A 16 -30.85 -4.99 -17.13
N GLN A 17 -30.81 -6.26 -17.55
CA GLN A 17 -29.91 -7.28 -16.97
C GLN A 17 -28.46 -7.08 -17.42
N MET A 18 -28.24 -6.55 -18.62
CA MET A 18 -26.90 -6.24 -19.12
C MET A 18 -26.29 -5.00 -18.45
N LEU A 19 -27.11 -4.00 -18.11
CA LEU A 19 -26.66 -2.80 -17.40
C LEU A 19 -26.23 -3.11 -15.96
N LYS A 20 -26.99 -3.97 -15.25
CA LYS A 20 -26.63 -4.44 -13.92
C LYS A 20 -25.33 -5.25 -13.90
N ARG A 21 -25.10 -6.13 -14.89
CA ARG A 21 -23.85 -6.88 -15.03
C ARG A 21 -22.65 -5.96 -15.21
N LYS A 22 -22.73 -4.98 -16.11
CA LYS A 22 -21.64 -4.02 -16.36
C LYS A 22 -21.32 -3.17 -15.12
N LEU A 23 -22.34 -2.69 -14.41
CA LEU A 23 -22.16 -1.93 -13.16
C LEU A 23 -21.53 -2.79 -12.05
N LEU A 24 -21.93 -4.06 -11.93
CA LEU A 24 -21.36 -4.98 -10.93
C LEU A 24 -19.87 -5.28 -11.19
N THR A 25 -19.50 -5.50 -12.45
CA THR A 25 -18.09 -5.77 -12.82
C THR A 25 -17.21 -4.54 -12.65
N LEU A 26 -17.75 -3.34 -12.92
CA LEU A 26 -17.03 -2.07 -12.76
C LEU A 26 -16.73 -1.76 -11.29
N SER A 27 -17.71 -1.94 -10.40
CA SER A 27 -17.51 -1.74 -8.96
C SER A 27 -16.51 -2.74 -8.37
N PHE A 28 -16.56 -4.00 -8.79
CA PHE A 28 -15.61 -5.02 -8.33
C PHE A 28 -14.16 -4.71 -8.78
N GLY A 29 -13.99 -4.27 -10.03
CA GLY A 29 -12.68 -3.84 -10.52
C GLY A 29 -12.12 -2.63 -9.76
N PHE A 30 -12.98 -1.65 -9.43
CA PHE A 30 -12.57 -0.45 -8.69
C PHE A 30 -12.16 -0.77 -7.25
N ILE A 31 -12.89 -1.66 -6.57
CA ILE A 31 -12.58 -2.10 -5.20
C ILE A 31 -11.26 -2.86 -5.15
N VAL A 32 -11.00 -3.75 -6.12
CA VAL A 32 -9.74 -4.51 -6.20
C VAL A 32 -8.55 -3.56 -6.36
N VAL A 33 -8.64 -2.57 -7.26
CA VAL A 33 -7.58 -1.55 -7.47
C VAL A 33 -7.36 -0.69 -6.23
N PHE A 34 -8.43 -0.30 -5.54
CA PHE A 34 -8.32 0.46 -4.29
C PHE A 34 -7.63 -0.33 -3.17
N CYS A 35 -7.89 -1.63 -3.06
CA CYS A 35 -7.23 -2.50 -2.08
C CYS A 35 -5.74 -2.77 -2.38
N LEU A 36 -5.27 -2.51 -3.61
CA LEU A 36 -3.88 -2.68 -4.02
C LEU A 36 -3.00 -1.44 -3.77
N SER A 37 -3.57 -0.36 -3.24
CA SER A 37 -2.87 0.89 -2.93
C SER A 37 -2.72 0.99 -1.40
N SER A 38 -1.58 1.10 -0.72
CA SER A 38 -0.16 1.21 -1.06
C SER A 38 0.63 0.75 0.18
N SER A 39 1.70 -0.02 0.04
CA SER A 39 2.67 -0.21 1.13
C SER A 39 3.63 0.98 1.15
N ALA A 40 3.60 1.80 2.20
CA ALA A 40 4.65 2.78 2.45
C ALA A 40 5.84 2.04 3.07
N LEU A 41 6.97 2.00 2.37
CA LEU A 41 8.25 1.57 2.92
C LEU A 41 8.91 2.84 3.46
N ALA A 42 8.94 3.01 4.78
CA ALA A 42 9.83 3.99 5.39
C ALA A 42 11.27 3.51 5.20
N ASP A 43 12.19 4.42 4.84
CA ASP A 43 13.60 4.05 4.72
C ASP A 43 14.17 3.89 6.14
N SER A 44 14.87 2.79 6.39
CA SER A 44 15.40 2.49 7.72
C SER A 44 16.78 3.11 7.85
N ILE A 45 16.90 4.13 8.70
CA ILE A 45 18.18 4.78 9.00
C ILE A 45 18.61 4.40 10.41
N SER A 46 19.83 3.88 10.54
CA SER A 46 20.42 3.49 11.83
C SER A 46 21.51 4.44 12.30
N TRP A 47 21.59 4.66 13.61
CA TRP A 47 22.70 5.40 14.22
C TRP A 47 24.00 4.57 14.19
N ASP A 48 25.06 5.12 13.58
CA ASP A 48 26.38 4.49 13.53
C ASP A 48 27.46 5.27 14.30
N GLY A 49 27.19 6.53 14.65
CA GLY A 49 28.12 7.38 15.39
C GLY A 49 29.40 7.75 14.64
N GLY A 50 29.42 7.67 13.30
CA GLY A 50 30.61 7.89 12.48
C GLY A 50 31.24 9.28 12.60
N ALA A 51 30.50 10.31 13.01
CA ALA A 51 31.04 11.65 13.25
C ALA A 51 31.81 11.77 14.58
N GLY A 52 31.63 10.84 15.51
CA GLY A 52 32.33 10.81 16.82
C GLY A 52 31.97 11.94 17.79
N ASN A 53 31.04 12.82 17.42
CA ASN A 53 30.61 13.97 18.23
C ASN A 53 29.31 13.73 19.00
N GLY A 54 28.61 12.61 18.74
CA GLY A 54 27.36 12.26 19.40
C GLY A 54 26.18 13.18 19.08
N LEU A 55 26.26 14.02 18.04
CA LEU A 55 25.23 14.98 17.68
C LEU A 55 24.23 14.40 16.68
N TRP A 56 22.93 14.48 16.99
CA TRP A 56 21.84 14.02 16.12
C TRP A 56 21.90 14.60 14.70
N GLU A 57 22.28 15.88 14.57
CA GLU A 57 22.27 16.59 13.29
C GLU A 57 23.52 16.36 12.44
N SER A 58 24.51 15.63 12.94
CA SER A 58 25.66 15.25 12.12
C SER A 58 25.27 14.11 11.20
N ALA A 59 25.19 14.39 9.91
CA ALA A 59 24.75 13.44 8.90
C ALA A 59 25.59 12.14 8.91
N THR A 60 26.90 12.24 9.17
CA THR A 60 27.84 11.12 9.32
C THR A 60 27.67 10.29 10.60
N ASN A 61 26.70 10.59 11.47
CA ASN A 61 26.30 9.69 12.57
C ASN A 61 25.18 8.71 12.14
N TRP A 62 24.71 8.80 10.90
CA TRP A 62 23.62 8.01 10.37
C TRP A 62 24.09 7.18 9.18
N SER A 63 23.54 5.96 9.10
CA SER A 63 23.74 5.10 7.94
C SER A 63 23.30 5.82 6.65
N GLY A 64 24.20 5.92 5.67
CA GLY A 64 23.96 6.65 4.43
C GLY A 64 24.39 8.12 4.47
N ASP A 65 25.02 8.57 5.55
CA ASP A 65 25.58 9.92 5.72
C ASP A 65 24.54 11.04 5.51
N ALA A 66 23.31 10.80 5.98
CA ALA A 66 22.17 11.71 5.84
C ALA A 66 21.33 11.77 7.13
N VAL A 67 20.88 12.97 7.50
CA VAL A 67 20.01 13.16 8.67
C VAL A 67 18.61 12.61 8.37
N PRO A 68 18.01 11.78 9.24
CA PRO A 68 16.66 11.27 9.07
C PRO A 68 15.63 12.39 8.90
N THR A 69 14.69 12.18 7.98
CA THR A 69 13.50 13.00 7.78
C THR A 69 12.29 12.41 8.50
N SER A 70 11.14 13.08 8.42
CA SER A 70 9.89 12.60 9.04
C SER A 70 9.33 11.32 8.43
N SER A 71 9.84 10.90 7.28
CA SER A 71 9.36 9.70 6.56
C SER A 71 10.21 8.46 6.86
N ASP A 72 11.27 8.62 7.66
CA ASP A 72 12.26 7.59 7.89
C ASP A 72 12.02 6.91 9.25
N ASP A 73 12.24 5.60 9.28
CA ASP A 73 12.20 4.82 10.51
C ASP A 73 13.61 4.79 11.12
N VAL A 74 13.77 5.40 12.29
CA VAL A 74 15.08 5.51 12.95
C VAL A 74 15.33 4.35 13.91
N THR A 75 16.46 3.65 13.69
CA THR A 75 16.93 2.60 14.60
C THR A 75 18.16 3.05 15.39
N ILE A 76 18.05 3.05 16.72
CA ILE A 76 19.19 3.28 17.63
C ILE A 76 19.56 1.94 18.27
N ASN A 77 20.64 1.31 17.81
CA ASN A 77 21.10 0.01 18.31
C ASN A 77 22.13 0.12 19.46
N ASN A 78 22.09 1.21 20.25
CA ASN A 78 22.98 1.39 21.39
C ASN A 78 22.42 0.68 22.64
N THR A 79 23.18 -0.24 23.22
CA THR A 79 22.71 -1.10 24.33
C THR A 79 22.70 -0.43 25.70
N THR A 80 23.16 0.82 25.80
CA THR A 80 23.29 1.52 27.08
C THR A 80 22.63 2.90 27.02
N VAL A 81 21.65 3.13 27.89
CA VAL A 81 21.06 4.44 28.15
C VAL A 81 21.44 4.85 29.57
N THR A 82 22.24 5.90 29.71
CA THR A 82 22.59 6.44 31.03
C THR A 82 21.62 7.55 31.40
N LEU A 83 20.70 7.26 32.30
CA LEU A 83 19.85 8.28 32.92
C LEU A 83 20.61 8.87 34.10
N ARG A 84 20.97 10.16 34.01
CA ARG A 84 21.40 10.90 35.20
C ARG A 84 20.14 11.32 35.94
N ALA A 85 19.91 10.72 37.11
CA ALA A 85 18.94 11.26 38.06
C ALA A 85 19.47 12.62 38.55
N CYS A 86 18.57 13.62 38.55
CA CYS A 86 18.82 14.92 39.14
C CYS A 86 18.92 14.80 40.66
#